data_AF-F3GEQ6-F1
#
_entry.id   AF-F3GEQ6-F1
#
_cell.length_a   1.000
_cell.length_b   1.000
_cell.length_c   1.000
_cell.angle_alpha   90.00
_cell.angle_beta   90.00
_cell.angle_gamma   90.00
#
_symmetry.space_group_name_H-M   'P 1'
#
loop_
_entity.id
_entity.type
_entity.pdbx_description
1 polymer ?
#
loop_
_entity_poly.entity_id
_entity_poly.type
_entity_poly.pdbx_seq_one_letter_code
_entity_poly.pdbx_strand_id
1 'polypeptide(L)'
;DKPLQLPGAEDRLEQNMQKVAREYGFMVYPLDGQLQDLLTQVSAGYPVMLRFAQGSALWKGPRYAVLIGYNRIKETVLLNAGMDRRYSMSFSSFTSAWKDAGSWAVLIQSPRQLPANVDAQRWLQAAEALSTSGQEQAAGEAKRTLARGVK
;
A
#
# COMPACT_ATOMS: atom_id res chain seq x y z
N ASP A 1 5.41 1.77 24.15
CA ASP A 1 6.13 0.88 23.21
C ASP A 1 6.23 1.49 21.82
N LYS A 2 7.26 1.10 21.05
CA LYS A 2 7.41 1.51 19.65
C LYS A 2 6.32 0.83 18.82
N PRO A 3 5.41 1.56 18.14
CA PRO A 3 4.27 0.95 17.46
C PRO A 3 4.67 -0.10 16.40
N LEU A 4 5.79 0.14 15.71
CA LEU A 4 6.34 -0.76 14.68
C LEU A 4 7.28 -1.86 15.22
N GLN A 5 7.58 -1.84 16.52
CA GLN A 5 8.43 -2.82 17.20
C GLN A 5 9.85 -2.97 16.59
N LEU A 6 10.43 -1.86 16.11
CA LEU A 6 11.78 -1.84 15.53
C LEU A 6 12.86 -1.29 16.50
N PRO A 7 14.09 -1.84 16.51
CA PRO A 7 14.54 -3.02 15.75
C PRO A 7 14.03 -4.35 16.36
N GLY A 8 14.03 -5.44 15.58
CA GLY A 8 13.71 -6.81 16.05
C GLY A 8 12.40 -7.43 15.54
N ALA A 9 11.65 -6.72 14.69
CA ALA A 9 10.41 -7.21 14.07
C ALA A 9 10.39 -6.91 12.55
N GLU A 10 11.56 -6.85 11.92
CA GLU A 10 11.72 -6.55 10.49
C GLU A 10 11.01 -7.57 9.60
N ASP A 11 10.95 -8.83 10.02
CA ASP A 11 10.24 -9.93 9.36
C ASP A 11 8.71 -9.76 9.36
N ARG A 12 8.17 -9.03 10.34
CA ARG A 12 6.73 -8.77 10.53
C ARG A 12 6.32 -7.35 10.18
N LEU A 13 7.21 -6.55 9.60
CA LEU A 13 6.98 -5.14 9.41
C LEU A 13 5.73 -4.84 8.54
N GLU A 14 5.43 -5.66 7.54
CA GLU A 14 4.16 -5.59 6.79
C GLU A 14 2.93 -5.65 7.69
N GLN A 15 2.90 -6.64 8.59
CA GLN A 15 1.78 -6.86 9.49
C GLN A 15 1.69 -5.74 10.54
N ASN A 16 2.84 -5.35 11.09
CA ASN A 16 2.91 -4.28 12.09
C ASN A 16 2.48 -2.93 11.52
N MET A 17 2.94 -2.55 10.31
CA MET A 17 2.52 -1.31 9.65
C MET A 17 1.01 -1.28 9.42
N GLN A 18 0.42 -2.39 8.96
CA GLN A 18 -1.01 -2.47 8.75
C GLN A 18 -1.80 -2.41 10.07
N LYS A 19 -1.33 -3.10 11.12
CA LYS A 19 -1.92 -3.04 12.46
C LYS A 19 -1.94 -1.62 12.99
N VAL A 20 -0.78 -0.96 12.96
CA VAL A 20 -0.64 0.43 13.41
C VAL A 20 -1.53 1.35 12.59
N ALA A 21 -1.53 1.25 11.26
CA ALA A 21 -2.41 2.08 10.42
C ALA A 21 -3.89 1.96 10.81
N ARG A 22 -4.36 0.73 11.06
CA ARG A 22 -5.73 0.49 11.53
C ARG A 22 -5.98 1.06 12.92
N GLU A 23 -5.04 0.91 13.86
CA GLU A 23 -5.14 1.52 15.21
C GLU A 23 -5.27 3.05 15.15
N TYR A 24 -4.68 3.70 14.14
CA TYR A 24 -4.83 5.14 13.87
C TYR A 24 -6.11 5.51 13.09
N GLY A 25 -7.01 4.56 12.83
CA GLY A 25 -8.29 4.82 12.14
C GLY A 25 -8.20 4.84 10.61
N PHE A 26 -7.08 4.43 10.02
CA PHE A 26 -6.92 4.38 8.57
C PHE A 26 -7.40 3.05 7.99
N MET A 27 -8.02 3.13 6.81
CA MET A 27 -8.29 1.97 5.97
C MET A 27 -6.99 1.45 5.36
N VAL A 28 -6.76 0.15 5.50
CA VAL A 28 -5.68 -0.58 4.83
C VAL A 28 -6.33 -1.41 3.73
N TYR A 29 -6.19 -0.98 2.48
CA TYR A 29 -6.80 -1.63 1.32
C TYR A 29 -5.72 -2.34 0.48
N PRO A 30 -5.71 -3.69 0.42
CA PRO A 30 -4.74 -4.41 -0.38
C PRO A 30 -4.99 -4.24 -1.88
N LEU A 31 -3.90 -4.19 -2.65
CA LEU A 31 -3.94 -4.13 -4.11
C LEU A 31 -3.58 -5.48 -4.72
N ASP A 32 -4.06 -5.70 -5.94
CA ASP A 32 -3.72 -6.89 -6.72
C ASP A 32 -2.28 -6.83 -7.23
N GLY A 33 -1.74 -7.99 -7.60
CA GLY A 33 -0.32 -8.19 -7.94
C GLY A 33 0.11 -7.71 -9.33
N GLN A 34 -0.65 -6.85 -10.01
CA GLN A 34 -0.27 -6.32 -11.33
C GLN A 34 0.20 -4.87 -11.25
N LEU A 35 1.20 -4.51 -12.06
CA LEU A 35 1.72 -3.13 -12.13
C LEU A 35 0.59 -2.13 -12.42
N GLN A 36 -0.32 -2.49 -13.32
CA GLN A 36 -1.42 -1.62 -13.73
C GLN A 36 -2.35 -1.26 -12.57
N ASP A 37 -2.53 -2.14 -11.58
CA ASP A 37 -3.34 -1.85 -10.40
C ASP A 37 -2.71 -0.74 -9.57
N LEU A 38 -1.37 -0.77 -9.42
CA LEU A 38 -0.64 0.26 -8.70
C LEU A 38 -0.67 1.60 -9.46
N LEU A 39 -0.43 1.57 -10.78
CA LEU A 39 -0.43 2.78 -11.61
C LEU A 39 -1.80 3.45 -11.63
N THR A 40 -2.88 2.68 -11.61
CA THR A 40 -4.25 3.18 -11.57
C THR A 40 -4.49 4.01 -10.31
N GLN A 41 -4.08 3.52 -9.13
CA GLN A 41 -4.20 4.27 -7.88
C GLN A 41 -3.38 5.55 -7.89
N VAL A 42 -2.12 5.46 -8.32
CA VAL A 42 -1.21 6.62 -8.37
C VAL A 42 -1.72 7.67 -9.35
N SER A 43 -2.33 7.25 -10.46
CA SER A 43 -2.96 8.17 -11.42
C SER A 43 -4.16 8.91 -10.84
N ALA A 44 -4.86 8.31 -9.88
CA ALA A 44 -5.95 8.94 -9.11
C ALA A 44 -5.44 9.78 -7.93
N GLY A 45 -4.12 9.94 -7.79
CA GLY A 45 -3.51 10.71 -6.69
C GLY A 45 -3.34 9.91 -5.39
N TYR A 46 -3.49 8.58 -5.43
CA TYR A 46 -3.37 7.73 -4.25
C TYR A 46 -1.99 7.05 -4.20
N PRO A 47 -1.12 7.45 -3.26
CA PRO A 47 0.20 6.85 -3.12
C PRO A 47 0.06 5.40 -2.61
N VAL A 48 0.90 4.51 -3.15
CA VAL A 48 0.86 3.08 -2.84
C VAL A 48 2.05 2.70 -1.97
N MET A 49 1.79 2.10 -0.81
CA MET A 49 2.84 1.48 -0.01
C MET A 49 3.10 0.06 -0.50
N LEU A 50 4.38 -0.32 -0.65
CA LEU A 50 4.76 -1.62 -1.19
C LEU A 50 6.10 -2.12 -0.64
N ARG A 51 6.35 -3.41 -0.83
CA ARG A 51 7.63 -4.07 -0.55
C ARG A 51 8.28 -4.52 -1.84
N PHE A 52 9.54 -4.16 -2.08
CA PHE A 52 10.29 -4.58 -3.25
C PHE A 52 11.70 -5.05 -2.86
N ALA A 53 12.30 -5.91 -3.68
CA ALA A 53 13.66 -6.37 -3.49
C ALA A 53 14.65 -5.33 -4.05
N GLN A 54 15.50 -4.75 -3.20
CA GLN A 54 16.51 -3.78 -3.62
C GLN A 54 17.92 -4.29 -3.29
N GLY A 55 18.84 -4.14 -4.24
CA GLY A 55 20.23 -4.57 -4.11
C GLY A 55 20.77 -5.22 -5.39
N SER A 56 22.06 -5.56 -5.39
CA SER A 56 22.66 -6.33 -6.48
C SER A 56 22.20 -7.80 -6.42
N ALA A 57 22.34 -8.55 -7.51
CA ALA A 57 21.90 -9.95 -7.58
C ALA A 57 22.44 -10.86 -6.44
N LEU A 58 23.55 -10.47 -5.81
CA LEU A 58 24.21 -11.21 -4.73
C LEU A 58 23.76 -10.78 -3.31
N TRP A 59 23.15 -9.60 -3.15
CA TRP A 59 22.69 -9.06 -1.87
C TRP A 59 21.40 -8.24 -2.08
N LYS A 60 20.27 -8.93 -2.29
CA LYS A 60 18.94 -8.29 -2.32
C LYS A 60 18.28 -8.41 -0.95
N GLY A 61 17.93 -7.28 -0.35
CA GLY A 61 17.13 -7.23 0.88
C GLY A 61 15.72 -6.72 0.61
N PRO A 62 14.70 -7.16 1.38
CA PRO A 62 13.37 -6.58 1.31
C PRO A 62 13.41 -5.12 1.76
N ARG A 63 12.87 -4.22 0.95
CA ARG A 63 12.75 -2.79 1.27
C ARG A 63 11.31 -2.33 1.09
N TYR A 64 10.91 -1.38 1.91
CA TYR A 64 9.60 -0.74 1.82
C TYR A 64 9.72 0.61 1.13
N ALA A 65 8.76 0.91 0.27
CA ALA A 65 8.70 2.16 -0.45
C ALA A 65 7.25 2.64 -0.59
N VAL A 66 7.13 3.91 -0.96
CA VAL A 66 5.87 4.50 -1.40
C VAL A 66 6.00 4.88 -2.87
N LEU A 67 5.19 4.27 -3.72
CA LEU A 67 5.03 4.67 -5.11
C LEU A 67 4.17 5.93 -5.18
N ILE A 68 4.77 7.00 -5.71
CA ILE A 68 4.20 8.35 -5.72
C ILE A 68 4.03 8.91 -7.13
N GLY A 69 4.52 8.22 -8.16
CA GLY A 69 4.42 8.69 -9.52
C GLY A 69 4.94 7.68 -10.53
N TYR A 70 4.70 7.98 -11.81
CA TYR A 70 5.23 7.22 -12.93
C TYR A 70 5.25 8.06 -14.21
N ASN A 71 6.01 7.61 -15.19
CA ASN A 71 6.06 8.18 -16.53
C ASN A 71 5.75 7.08 -17.54
N ARG A 72 4.65 7.22 -18.30
CA ARG A 72 4.23 6.22 -19.31
C ARG A 72 5.13 6.20 -20.54
N ILE A 73 5.69 7.35 -20.93
CA ILE A 73 6.54 7.47 -22.12
C ILE A 73 7.91 6.84 -21.87
N LYS A 74 8.48 7.12 -20.69
CA LYS A 74 9.78 6.56 -20.27
C LYS A 74 9.67 5.19 -19.61
N GLU A 75 8.45 4.72 -19.35
CA GLU A 75 8.16 3.49 -18.62
C GLU A 75 8.92 3.40 -17.29
N THR A 76 8.84 4.45 -16.47
CA THR A 76 9.52 4.51 -15.16
C THR A 76 8.56 4.78 -14.02
N VAL A 77 8.78 4.14 -12.88
CA VAL A 77 8.12 4.49 -11.61
C VAL A 77 8.97 5.46 -10.79
N LEU A 78 8.31 6.21 -9.92
CA LEU A 78 8.92 7.10 -8.94
C LEU A 78 8.54 6.67 -7.52
N LEU A 79 9.55 6.31 -6.73
CA LEU A 79 9.42 5.77 -5.38
C LEU A 79 10.05 6.70 -4.34
N ASN A 80 9.47 6.73 -3.14
CA ASN A 80 10.15 7.17 -1.93
C ASN A 80 10.56 5.93 -1.13
N ALA A 81 11.86 5.66 -1.04
CA ALA A 81 12.42 4.46 -0.42
C ALA A 81 13.41 4.82 0.70
N GLY A 82 12.93 4.84 1.95
CA GLY A 82 13.74 5.25 3.11
C GLY A 82 14.26 6.69 2.96
N MET A 83 15.58 6.86 2.95
CA MET A 83 16.24 8.15 2.76
C MET A 83 16.33 8.58 1.28
N ASP A 84 16.12 7.65 0.35
CA ASP A 84 16.13 7.95 -1.08
C ASP A 84 14.75 8.46 -1.52
N ARG A 85 14.61 9.78 -1.48
CA ARG A 85 13.42 10.48 -1.96
C ARG A 85 13.59 10.70 -3.46
N ARG A 86 12.68 10.15 -4.27
CA ARG A 86 12.70 10.15 -5.76
C ARG A 86 13.57 9.06 -6.41
N TYR A 87 13.62 7.87 -5.81
CA TYR A 87 14.20 6.69 -6.45
C TYR A 87 13.38 6.32 -7.71
N SER A 88 14.04 6.29 -8.88
CA SER A 88 13.40 6.02 -10.16
C SER A 88 13.96 4.75 -10.78
N MET A 89 13.10 3.90 -11.34
CA MET A 89 13.49 2.70 -12.06
C MET A 89 12.48 2.35 -13.15
N SER A 90 12.87 1.53 -14.14
CA SER A 90 11.96 1.10 -15.20
C SER A 90 10.81 0.25 -14.66
N PHE A 91 9.70 0.19 -15.40
CA PHE A 91 8.56 -0.67 -15.11
C PHE A 91 8.95 -2.14 -15.03
N SER A 92 9.81 -2.60 -15.93
CA SER A 92 10.29 -3.98 -15.94
C SER A 92 11.11 -4.32 -14.70
N SER A 93 12.09 -3.48 -14.35
CA SER A 93 12.93 -3.69 -13.16
C SER A 93 12.11 -3.59 -11.88
N PHE A 94 11.20 -2.63 -11.78
CA PHE A 94 10.28 -2.52 -10.65
C PHE A 94 9.39 -3.74 -10.51
N THR A 95 8.73 -4.17 -11.59
CA THR A 95 7.81 -5.31 -11.58
C THR A 95 8.53 -6.58 -11.17
N SER A 96 9.75 -6.81 -11.66
CA SER A 96 10.58 -7.94 -11.22
C SER A 96 10.93 -7.84 -9.73
N ALA A 97 11.43 -6.69 -9.28
CA ALA A 97 11.81 -6.50 -7.87
C ALA A 97 10.63 -6.63 -6.90
N TRP A 98 9.45 -6.17 -7.31
CA TRP A 98 8.22 -6.27 -6.53
C TRP A 98 7.71 -7.71 -6.48
N LYS A 99 7.73 -8.43 -7.61
CA LYS A 99 7.38 -9.86 -7.67
C LYS A 99 8.32 -10.73 -6.85
N ASP A 100 9.63 -10.50 -6.95
CA ASP A 100 10.66 -11.18 -6.14
C ASP A 100 10.40 -11.01 -4.64
N ALA A 101 9.75 -9.91 -4.24
CA ALA A 101 9.39 -9.61 -2.86
C ALA A 101 7.94 -10.01 -2.49
N GLY A 102 7.27 -10.81 -3.31
CA GLY A 102 5.92 -11.33 -3.00
C GLY A 102 4.76 -10.42 -3.40
N SER A 103 5.01 -9.37 -4.19
CA SER A 103 3.98 -8.46 -4.74
C SER A 103 3.06 -7.82 -3.68
N TRP A 104 3.56 -7.59 -2.46
CA TRP A 104 2.78 -6.93 -1.43
C TRP A 104 2.65 -5.44 -1.73
N ALA A 105 1.41 -4.95 -1.79
CA ALA A 105 1.08 -3.54 -1.92
C ALA A 105 -0.25 -3.22 -1.25
N VAL A 106 -0.32 -2.06 -0.60
CA VAL A 106 -1.52 -1.57 0.09
C VAL A 106 -1.68 -0.06 -0.10
N LEU A 107 -2.92 0.40 -0.07
CA LEU A 107 -3.26 1.79 0.20
C LEU A 107 -3.52 1.96 1.69
N ILE A 108 -3.06 3.09 2.23
CA ILE A 108 -3.38 3.55 3.58
C ILE A 108 -4.11 4.88 3.42
N GLN A 109 -5.41 4.89 3.68
CA GLN A 109 -6.26 6.05 3.36
C GLN A 109 -7.38 6.28 4.36
N SER A 110 -7.99 7.46 4.31
CA SER A 110 -9.15 7.80 5.13
C SER A 110 -10.32 6.84 4.87
N PRO A 111 -11.14 6.48 5.89
CA PRO A 111 -12.40 5.75 5.67
C PRO A 111 -13.40 6.50 4.79
N ARG A 112 -13.18 7.80 4.51
CA ARG A 112 -14.00 8.62 3.62
C ARG A 112 -13.50 8.67 2.17
N GLN A 113 -12.41 7.98 1.86
CA GLN A 113 -11.77 8.00 0.55
C GLN A 113 -11.75 6.59 -0.06
N LEU A 114 -12.48 6.42 -1.18
CA LEU A 114 -12.47 5.16 -1.92
C LEU A 114 -11.22 5.08 -2.82
N PRO A 115 -10.63 3.88 -2.97
CA PRO A 115 -9.61 3.65 -3.98
C PRO A 115 -10.20 3.82 -5.39
N ALA A 116 -9.32 4.05 -6.37
CA ALA A 116 -9.72 4.00 -7.76
C ALA A 116 -10.18 2.57 -8.11
N ASN A 117 -11.28 2.42 -8.86
CA ASN A 117 -11.86 1.13 -9.21
C ASN A 117 -12.08 0.22 -7.98
N VAL A 118 -12.78 0.74 -6.97
CA VAL A 118 -12.99 0.01 -5.71
C VAL A 118 -13.69 -1.34 -5.92
N ASP A 119 -13.07 -2.40 -5.45
CA ASP A 119 -13.75 -3.67 -5.19
C ASP A 119 -14.53 -3.58 -3.87
N ALA A 120 -15.86 -3.70 -3.97
CA ALA A 120 -16.78 -3.55 -2.85
C ALA A 120 -16.55 -4.61 -1.75
N GLN A 121 -16.30 -5.86 -2.12
CA GLN A 121 -16.08 -6.94 -1.16
C GLN A 121 -14.78 -6.72 -0.38
N ARG A 122 -13.70 -6.39 -1.09
CA ARG A 122 -12.39 -6.08 -0.52
C ARG A 122 -12.45 -4.85 0.40
N TRP A 123 -13.23 -3.84 0.03
CA TRP A 123 -13.44 -2.66 0.87
C TRP A 123 -14.17 -3.00 2.17
N LEU A 124 -15.22 -3.82 2.10
CA LEU A 124 -15.97 -4.25 3.29
C LEU A 124 -15.11 -5.10 4.22
N GLN A 125 -14.26 -5.99 3.67
CA GLN A 125 -13.29 -6.75 4.47
C GLN A 125 -12.28 -5.83 5.18
N ALA A 126 -11.76 -4.82 4.48
CA ALA A 126 -10.87 -3.83 5.08
C ALA A 126 -11.57 -3.01 6.18
N ALA A 127 -12.85 -2.67 6.00
CA ALA A 127 -13.65 -1.98 7.01
C ALA A 127 -13.91 -2.87 8.23
N GLU A 128 -14.10 -4.17 8.03
CA GLU A 128 -14.27 -5.11 9.13
C GLU A 128 -12.97 -5.27 9.94
N ALA A 129 -11.83 -5.39 9.28
CA ALA A 129 -10.52 -5.41 9.94
C ALA A 129 -10.25 -4.12 10.74
N LEU A 130 -10.74 -2.98 10.26
CA LEU A 130 -10.70 -1.71 10.98
C LEU A 130 -11.60 -1.76 12.24
N SER A 131 -12.80 -2.32 12.12
CA SER A 131 -13.70 -2.54 13.27
C SER A 131 -13.07 -3.41 14.35
N THR A 132 -12.47 -4.55 13.97
CA THR A 132 -11.78 -5.46 14.90
C THR A 132 -10.59 -4.80 15.61
N SER A 133 -10.01 -3.75 15.04
CA SER A 133 -8.96 -2.96 15.69
C SER A 133 -9.47 -1.92 16.71
N GLY A 134 -10.77 -1.93 17.02
CA GLY A 134 -11.41 -1.00 17.95
C GLY A 134 -11.89 0.30 17.29
N GLN A 135 -11.79 0.41 15.96
CA GLN A 135 -12.15 1.62 15.21
C GLN A 135 -13.55 1.49 14.57
N GLU A 136 -14.56 1.18 15.39
CA GLU A 136 -15.94 0.94 14.94
C GLU A 136 -16.56 2.14 14.21
N GLN A 137 -16.33 3.36 14.72
CA GLN A 137 -16.84 4.58 14.09
C GLN A 137 -16.24 4.79 12.68
N ALA A 138 -14.92 4.58 12.54
CA ALA A 138 -14.23 4.69 11.26
C ALA A 138 -14.67 3.59 10.29
N ALA A 139 -14.86 2.35 10.77
CA ALA A 139 -15.40 1.25 10.00
C ALA A 139 -16.82 1.55 9.48
N GLY A 140 -17.69 2.11 10.33
CA GLY A 140 -19.02 2.57 9.94
C GLY A 140 -18.98 3.65 8.87
N GLU A 141 -18.02 4.58 8.96
CA GLU A 141 -17.82 5.61 7.94
C GLU A 141 -17.33 5.04 6.60
N ALA A 142 -16.45 4.02 6.64
CA ALA A 142 -16.03 3.31 5.44
C ALA A 142 -17.20 2.61 4.75
N LYS A 143 -18.05 1.91 5.51
CA LYS A 143 -19.26 1.25 4.98
C LYS A 143 -20.22 2.26 4.34
N ARG A 144 -20.46 3.41 4.98
CA ARG A 144 -21.28 4.51 4.42
C ARG A 144 -20.67 5.12 3.17
N THR A 145 -19.35 5.30 3.14
CA THR A 145 -18.66 5.87 1.99
C THR A 145 -18.82 5.01 0.74
N LEU A 146 -18.69 3.67 0.88
CA LEU A 146 -18.98 2.75 -0.22
C LEU A 146 -20.42 2.86 -0.70
N ALA A 147 -21.39 2.87 0.22
CA ALA A 147 -22.82 2.98 -0.14
C ALA A 147 -23.18 4.29 -0.87
N ARG A 148 -22.42 5.37 -0.65
CA ARG A 148 -22.58 6.64 -1.38
C ARG A 148 -21.93 6.60 -2.76
N GLY A 149 -20.79 5.94 -2.91
CA GLY A 149 -20.00 5.91 -4.15
C GLY A 149 -20.45 4.90 -5.21
N VAL A 150 -21.32 3.94 -4.84
CA VAL A 150 -21.85 2.90 -5.76
C VAL A 150 -23.25 3.27 -6.29
N LYS A 151 -23.76 4.48 -6.01
CA LYS A 151 -24.96 5.02 -6.65
C LYS A 151 -24.62 5.60 -8.02
#